data_AF-A0A3D5KCZ0-F1
#
_entry.id   AF-A0A3D5KCZ0-F1
#
_cell.length_a   1.000
_cell.length_b   1.000
_cell.length_c   1.000
_cell.angle_alpha   90.00
_cell.angle_beta   90.00
_cell.angle_gamma   90.00
#
_symmetry.space_group_name_H-M   'P 1'
#
loop_
_entity.id
_entity.type
_entity.pdbx_description
1 polymer ?
#
loop_
_entity_poly.entity_id
_entity_poly.type
_entity_poly.pdbx_seq_one_letter_code
_entity_poly.pdbx_strand_id
1 'polypeptide(L)'
;MDKVLKNIINKTIDMEYDHISEEFNKVLEKNKELAKEYQESSNKHNVILNQLQEVLPVEYHQLLDELNNITVLIGAIEARIMFKEGVVSGLTELNYLSEVGVGIAFI
;
A
#
# COMPACT_ATOMS: atom_id res chain seq x y z
N MET A 1 -26.94 -4.55 -0.24
CA MET A 1 -26.29 -4.05 -1.47
C MET A 1 -26.40 -5.11 -2.56
N ASP A 2 -26.78 -4.73 -3.77
CA ASP A 2 -26.84 -5.62 -4.93
C ASP A 2 -25.47 -6.31 -5.15
N LYS A 3 -25.47 -7.61 -5.48
CA LYS A 3 -24.24 -8.39 -5.72
C LYS A 3 -23.44 -7.83 -6.90
N VAL A 4 -24.12 -7.34 -7.94
CA VAL A 4 -23.53 -6.69 -9.11
C VAL A 4 -22.86 -5.38 -8.68
N LEU A 5 -23.57 -4.55 -7.90
CA LEU A 5 -23.01 -3.28 -7.41
C LEU A 5 -21.79 -3.50 -6.50
N LYS A 6 -21.85 -4.49 -5.59
CA LYS A 6 -20.70 -4.87 -4.75
C LYS A 6 -19.48 -5.29 -5.59
N ASN A 7 -19.73 -6.04 -6.68
CA ASN A 7 -18.66 -6.48 -7.58
C ASN A 7 -18.05 -5.32 -8.37
N ILE A 8 -18.87 -4.37 -8.83
CA ILE A 8 -18.39 -3.16 -9.52
C ILE A 8 -17.49 -2.35 -8.58
N ILE A 9 -17.96 -2.05 -7.36
CA ILE A 9 -17.20 -1.28 -6.37
C ILE A 9 -15.85 -1.95 -6.07
N ASN A 10 -15.84 -3.27 -5.80
CA ASN A 10 -14.59 -3.98 -5.52
C ASN A 10 -13.61 -3.91 -6.71
N LYS A 11 -14.10 -4.11 -7.94
CA LYS A 11 -13.25 -4.03 -9.13
C LYS A 11 -12.68 -2.63 -9.35
N THR A 12 -13.49 -1.59 -9.12
CA THR A 12 -13.04 -0.20 -9.22
C THR A 12 -11.95 0.09 -8.20
N ILE A 13 -12.12 -0.35 -6.94
CA ILE A 13 -11.10 -0.18 -5.89
C ILE A 13 -9.81 -0.92 -6.27
N ASP A 14 -9.91 -2.16 -6.73
CA ASP A 14 -8.75 -2.95 -7.15
C ASP A 14 -8.01 -2.27 -8.32
N MET A 15 -8.73 -1.81 -9.34
CA MET A 15 -8.14 -1.11 -10.47
C MET A 15 -7.44 0.19 -10.06
N GLU A 16 -8.04 0.95 -9.13
CA GLU A 16 -7.44 2.20 -8.67
C GLU A 16 -6.21 1.96 -7.81
N TYR A 17 -6.22 0.91 -6.98
CA TYR A 17 -5.03 0.49 -6.24
C TYR A 17 -3.88 0.16 -7.20
N ASP A 18 -4.16 -0.63 -8.25
CA ASP A 18 -3.16 -1.00 -9.24
C ASP A 18 -2.63 0.25 -9.99
N HIS A 19 -3.53 1.16 -10.40
CA HIS A 19 -3.15 2.41 -11.07
C HIS A 19 -2.24 3.29 -10.20
N ILE A 20 -2.62 3.52 -8.94
CA ILE A 20 -1.82 4.32 -7.99
C ILE A 20 -0.47 3.65 -7.73
N SER A 21 -0.44 2.32 -7.65
CA SER A 21 0.78 1.54 -7.45
C SER A 21 1.74 1.63 -8.64
N GLU A 22 1.22 1.59 -9.87
CA GLU A 22 2.01 1.82 -11.09
C GLU A 22 2.58 3.24 -11.15
N GLU A 23 1.83 4.21 -10.60
CA GLU A 23 2.23 5.61 -10.52
C GLU A 23 2.92 6.00 -9.20
N PHE A 24 3.43 5.04 -8.43
CA PHE A 24 3.91 5.27 -7.06
C PHE A 24 4.94 6.40 -6.94
N ASN A 25 5.82 6.58 -7.94
CA ASN A 25 6.76 7.71 -7.96
C ASN A 25 6.05 9.07 -7.90
N LYS A 26 4.94 9.25 -8.61
CA LYS A 26 4.13 10.48 -8.55
C LYS A 26 3.45 10.64 -7.19
N VAL A 27 3.09 9.54 -6.54
CA VAL A 27 2.53 9.54 -5.17
C VAL A 27 3.59 9.99 -4.17
N LEU A 28 4.82 9.49 -4.30
CA LEU A 28 5.96 9.91 -3.47
C LEU A 28 6.26 11.41 -3.65
N GLU A 29 6.28 11.92 -4.89
CA GLU A 29 6.52 13.35 -5.17
C GLU A 29 5.51 14.28 -4.47
N LYS A 30 4.26 13.82 -4.32
CA LYS A 30 3.20 14.55 -3.60
C LYS A 30 3.36 14.49 -2.08
N ASN A 31 4.08 13.51 -1.55
CA ASN A 31 4.20 13.23 -0.12
C ASN A 31 5.67 13.30 0.33
N LYS A 32 6.26 14.49 0.28
CA LYS A 32 7.71 14.70 0.45
C LYS A 32 8.31 14.10 1.73
N GLU A 33 7.64 14.24 2.87
CA GLU A 33 8.14 13.68 4.13
C GLU A 33 8.13 12.15 4.10
N LEU A 34 7.02 11.54 3.66
CA LEU A 34 6.94 10.08 3.50
C LEU A 34 7.89 9.56 2.43
N ALA A 35 8.17 10.33 1.38
CA ALA A 35 9.14 9.97 0.35
C ALA A 35 10.56 9.91 0.91
N LYS A 36 10.90 10.85 1.80
CA LYS A 36 12.17 10.84 2.52
C LYS A 36 12.26 9.63 3.45
N GLU A 37 11.23 9.38 4.26
CA GLU A 37 11.18 8.21 5.16
C GLU A 37 11.29 6.89 4.38
N TYR A 38 10.60 6.79 3.24
CA TYR A 38 10.66 5.65 2.34
C TYR A 38 12.09 5.44 1.81
N GLN A 39 12.74 6.50 1.33
CA GLN A 39 14.10 6.42 0.81
C GLN A 39 15.11 6.02 1.89
N GLU A 40 15.02 6.63 3.07
CA GLU A 40 15.91 6.32 4.21
C GLU A 40 15.73 4.86 4.65
N SER A 41 14.48 4.40 4.76
CA SER A 41 14.16 3.02 5.14
C SER A 41 14.62 2.01 4.09
N SER A 42 14.41 2.31 2.81
CA SER A 42 14.86 1.45 1.69
C SER A 42 16.38 1.34 1.64
N ASN A 43 17.08 2.46 1.84
CA ASN A 43 18.54 2.46 1.89
C ASN A 43 19.05 1.63 3.07
N LYS A 44 18.48 1.84 4.27
CA LYS A 44 18.86 1.08 5.47
C LYS A 44 18.59 -0.41 5.30
N HIS A 45 17.45 -0.78 4.72
CA HIS A 45 17.11 -2.16 4.39
C HIS A 45 18.19 -2.80 3.51
N ASN A 46 18.56 -2.14 2.40
CA ASN A 46 19.55 -2.66 1.46
C ASN A 46 20.94 -2.80 2.10
N VAL A 47 21.34 -1.83 2.95
CA VAL A 47 22.61 -1.91 3.69
C VAL A 47 22.63 -3.13 4.61
N ILE A 48 21.55 -3.36 5.37
CA ILE A 48 21.45 -4.52 6.28
C ILE A 48 21.47 -5.82 5.48
N LEU A 49 20.72 -5.90 4.37
CA LEU A 49 20.67 -7.10 3.53
C LEU A 49 22.06 -7.45 2.98
N ASN A 50 22.80 -6.46 2.47
CA ASN A 50 24.15 -6.65 1.97
C ASN A 50 25.12 -7.11 3.08
N GLN A 51 25.04 -6.49 4.26
CA GLN A 51 25.86 -6.90 5.42
C GLN A 51 25.56 -8.34 5.85
N LEU A 52 24.30 -8.76 5.81
CA LEU A 52 23.91 -10.14 6.11
C LEU A 52 24.47 -11.11 5.06
N GLN A 53 24.40 -10.77 3.77
CA GLN A 53 24.98 -11.59 2.70
C GLN A 53 26.51 -11.74 2.83
N GLU A 54 27.21 -10.71 3.29
CA GLU A 54 28.67 -10.76 3.49
C GLU A 54 29.09 -11.66 4.66
N VAL A 55 28.28 -11.75 5.72
CA VAL A 55 28.62 -12.48 6.95
C VAL A 55 28.07 -13.90 6.96
N LEU A 56 26.92 -14.13 6.32
CA LEU A 56 26.27 -15.44 6.30
C LEU A 56 26.94 -16.39 5.29
N PRO A 57 27.05 -17.69 5.63
CA PRO A 57 27.41 -18.70 4.66
C PRO A 57 26.48 -18.70 3.44
N VAL A 58 27.04 -19.04 2.27
CA VAL A 58 26.35 -18.98 0.97
C VAL A 58 25.08 -19.84 0.95
N GLU A 59 25.04 -20.95 1.69
CA GLU A 59 23.85 -21.80 1.79
C GLU A 59 22.61 -21.08 2.37
N TYR A 60 22.79 -19.97 3.11
CA TYR A 60 21.68 -19.18 3.66
C TYR A 60 21.26 -18.02 2.76
N HIS A 61 21.99 -17.71 1.68
CA HIS A 61 21.68 -16.55 0.83
C HIS A 61 20.31 -16.70 0.15
N GLN A 62 19.95 -17.90 -0.32
CA GLN A 62 18.62 -18.16 -0.89
C GLN A 62 17.49 -17.94 0.12
N LEU A 63 17.69 -18.36 1.38
CA LEU A 63 16.70 -18.15 2.44
C LEU A 63 16.54 -16.67 2.77
N LEU A 64 17.63 -15.90 2.73
CA LEU A 64 17.61 -14.46 2.95
C LEU A 64 16.89 -13.72 1.82
N ASP A 65 17.13 -14.10 0.57
CA ASP A 65 16.42 -13.56 -0.59
C ASP A 65 14.92 -13.92 -0.54
N GLU A 66 14.58 -15.14 -0.16
CA GLU A 66 13.20 -15.59 0.02
C GLU A 66 12.50 -14.81 1.14
N LEU A 67 13.17 -14.61 2.27
CA LEU A 67 12.66 -13.80 3.38
C LEU A 67 12.37 -12.35 2.94
N ASN A 68 13.29 -11.74 2.19
CA ASN A 68 13.10 -10.40 1.64
C ASN A 68 11.88 -10.35 0.70
N ASN A 69 11.78 -11.31 -0.23
CA ASN A 69 10.66 -11.38 -1.16
C ASN A 69 9.31 -11.57 -0.44
N ILE A 70 9.25 -12.44 0.58
CA ILE A 70 8.04 -12.64 1.39
C ILE A 70 7.69 -11.36 2.14
N THR A 71 8.67 -10.64 2.70
CA THR A 71 8.45 -9.39 3.42
C THR A 71 7.85 -8.32 2.50
N VAL A 72 8.39 -8.16 1.29
CA VAL A 72 7.85 -7.24 0.27
C VAL A 72 6.42 -7.64 -0.11
N LEU A 73 6.15 -8.93 -0.30
CA LEU A 73 4.82 -9.42 -0.64
C LEU A 73 3.79 -9.17 0.48
N ILE A 74 4.18 -9.39 1.73
CA ILE A 74 3.33 -9.08 2.90
C ILE A 74 2.97 -7.60 2.89
N GLY A 75 3.96 -6.71 2.74
CA GLY A 75 3.71 -5.27 2.70
C GLY A 75 2.76 -4.85 1.55
N ALA A 76 2.89 -5.47 0.38
CA ALA A 76 1.98 -5.23 -0.75
C ALA A 76 0.54 -5.71 -0.46
N ILE A 77 0.37 -6.86 0.19
CA ILE A 77 -0.95 -7.38 0.59
C ILE A 77 -1.58 -6.45 1.64
N GLU A 78 -0.82 -6.04 2.66
CA GLU A 78 -1.27 -5.12 3.70
C GLU A 78 -1.69 -3.77 3.12
N ALA A 79 -0.88 -3.20 2.20
CA ALA A 79 -1.20 -1.95 1.51
C ALA A 79 -2.52 -2.05 0.73
N ARG A 80 -2.74 -3.16 0.00
CA ARG A 80 -3.99 -3.38 -0.74
C ARG A 80 -5.20 -3.50 0.18
N ILE A 81 -5.07 -4.20 1.29
CA ILE A 81 -6.14 -4.34 2.30
C ILE A 81 -6.47 -2.96 2.89
N MET A 82 -5.45 -2.22 3.34
CA MET A 82 -5.64 -0.90 3.94
C MET A 82 -6.24 0.11 2.95
N PHE A 83 -5.80 0.10 1.70
CA PHE A 83 -6.38 0.96 0.66
C PHE A 83 -7.87 0.65 0.47
N LYS A 84 -8.23 -0.63 0.37
CA LYS A 84 -9.61 -1.06 0.20
C LYS A 84 -10.50 -0.66 1.37
N GLU A 85 -10.09 -0.97 2.59
CA GLU A 85 -10.85 -0.62 3.80
C GLU A 85 -10.92 0.90 3.99
N GLY A 86 -9.86 1.62 3.63
CA GLY A 86 -9.82 3.08 3.65
C GLY A 86 -10.82 3.72 2.69
N VAL A 87 -10.92 3.22 1.44
CA VAL A 87 -11.92 3.70 0.47
C VAL A 87 -13.34 3.39 0.94
N VAL A 88 -13.59 2.17 1.43
CA VAL A 88 -14.92 1.81 1.95
C VAL A 88 -15.31 2.73 3.11
N SER A 89 -14.45 2.84 4.12
CA SER A 89 -14.71 3.67 5.30
C SER A 89 -14.88 5.15 4.92
N GLY A 90 -14.06 5.66 4.01
CA GLY A 90 -14.14 7.04 3.52
C GLY A 90 -15.43 7.35 2.74
N LEU A 91 -16.15 6.34 2.25
CA LEU A 91 -17.43 6.52 1.53
C LEU A 91 -18.65 6.18 2.39
N THR A 92 -18.47 5.42 3.49
CA THR A 92 -19.58 4.99 4.35
C THR A 92 -19.62 5.68 5.71
N GLU A 93 -18.48 6.11 6.25
CA GLU A 93 -18.36 6.73 7.58
C GLU A 93 -18.31 8.26 7.49
N LEU A 94 -19.24 8.83 6.72
CA LEU A 94 -19.31 10.26 6.41
C LEU A 94 -19.98 11.11 7.49
N ASN A 95 -20.06 10.62 8.73
CA ASN A 95 -20.76 11.30 9.82
C ASN A 95 -20.18 12.69 10.11
N TYR A 96 -18.87 12.88 9.87
CA TYR A 96 -18.19 14.16 10.00
C TYR A 96 -18.70 15.24 9.02
N LEU A 97 -19.31 14.86 7.90
CA LEU A 97 -19.88 15.82 6.94
C LEU A 97 -21.15 16.51 7.47
N SER A 98 -21.77 15.98 8.53
CA SER A 98 -22.86 16.65 9.22
C SER A 98 -22.43 18.03 9.77
N GLU A 99 -21.15 18.22 10.08
CA GLU A 99 -20.58 19.48 10.56
C GLU A 99 -20.61 20.60 9.50
N VAL A 100 -20.55 20.24 8.21
CA VAL A 100 -20.55 21.19 7.10
C VAL A 100 -21.92 21.30 6.41
N GLY A 101 -22.93 20.56 6.88
CA GLY A 101 -24.29 20.58 6.32
C GLY A 101 -24.40 20.00 4.91
N VAL A 102 -23.41 19.23 4.45
CA VAL A 102 -23.36 18.66 3.09
C VAL A 102 -23.48 17.14 3.18
N GLY A 103 -24.46 16.55 2.48
CA GLY A 103 -24.50 15.11 2.24
C GLY A 103 -23.86 14.78 0.89
N ILE A 104 -23.07 13.70 0.80
CA ILE A 104 -22.60 13.20 -0.50
C ILE A 104 -23.77 12.48 -1.17
N ALA A 105 -24.31 13.06 -2.24
CA ALA A 105 -25.18 12.35 -3.17
C ALA A 105 -24.29 11.59 -4.16
N PHE A 106 -24.25 10.27 -4.03
CA PHE A 106 -23.80 9.41 -5.13
C PHE A 106 -24.88 9.49 -6.21
N ILE A 107 -24.62 10.28 -7.26
CA ILE A 107 -25.45 10.31 -8.49
C ILE A 107 -25.07 9.11 -9.35
#